data_AF-A0A1M3E5I6-F1
#
_entry.id   AF-A0A1M3E5I6-F1
#
_cell.length_a   1.000
_cell.length_b   1.000
_cell.length_c   1.000
_cell.angle_alpha   90.00
_cell.angle_beta   90.00
_cell.angle_gamma   90.00
#
_symmetry.space_group_name_H-M   'P 1'
#
loop_
_entity.id
_entity.type
_entity.pdbx_description
1 polymer ?
#
loop_
_entity_poly.entity_id
_entity_poly.type
_entity_poly.pdbx_seq_one_letter_code
_entity_poly.pdbx_strand_id
1 'polypeptide(L)'
;MKKVIIAALLLSGLCSASTAHARLKIPFGEREVIEKVADLPDTEAYALEEGGKKYIDLGRLHHEYNIAWIMPLNVTQAPKLVGMVPGEANTYYDLSDEQVNEIIKDNNLDKEKLLSLGFYTRYGGKIVAGLLVLLIIYGLLPSRKKTVTAETV
;
A
#
# COMPACT_ATOMS: atom_id res chain seq x y z
N MET A 1 60.92 -11.57 -2.89
CA MET A 1 60.51 -10.51 -1.94
C MET A 1 59.29 -9.71 -2.43
N LYS A 2 59.24 -9.22 -3.69
CA LYS A 2 58.08 -8.48 -4.25
C LYS A 2 56.74 -9.23 -4.21
N LYS A 3 56.72 -10.55 -4.42
CA LYS A 3 55.49 -11.38 -4.40
C LYS A 3 54.89 -11.56 -2.99
N VAL A 4 55.70 -11.45 -1.94
CA VAL A 4 55.26 -11.60 -0.55
C VAL A 4 54.62 -10.28 -0.05
N ILE A 5 55.10 -9.14 -0.54
CA ILE A 5 54.53 -7.82 -0.22
C ILE A 5 53.12 -7.66 -0.82
N ILE A 6 52.89 -8.18 -2.04
CA ILE A 6 51.56 -8.14 -2.70
C ILE A 6 50.54 -9.03 -1.96
N ALA A 7 50.97 -10.19 -1.46
CA ALA A 7 50.10 -11.08 -0.68
C ALA A 7 49.71 -10.48 0.68
N ALA A 8 50.63 -9.76 1.33
CA ALA A 8 50.36 -9.08 2.60
C ALA A 8 49.42 -7.85 2.44
N LEU A 9 49.49 -7.14 1.31
CA LEU A 9 48.59 -6.02 1.02
C LEU A 9 47.15 -6.48 0.66
N LEU A 10 47.01 -7.66 0.06
CA LEU A 10 45.70 -8.24 -0.26
C LEU A 10 44.98 -8.78 0.99
N LEU A 11 45.73 -9.26 2.00
CA LEU A 11 45.15 -9.85 3.21
C LEU A 11 44.69 -8.80 4.23
N SER A 12 45.28 -7.59 4.25
CA SER A 12 44.85 -6.50 5.12
C SER A 12 43.59 -5.75 4.62
N GLY A 13 43.23 -5.90 3.34
CA GLY A 13 42.02 -5.31 2.75
C GLY A 13 40.72 -6.08 3.03
N LEU A 14 40.80 -7.35 3.46
CA LEU A 14 39.66 -8.24 3.69
C LEU A 14 39.00 -8.10 5.07
N CYS A 15 39.65 -7.41 6.03
CA CYS A 15 39.14 -7.29 7.41
C CYS A 15 38.25 -6.06 7.64
N SER A 16 38.09 -5.19 6.64
CA SER A 16 37.11 -4.11 6.69
C SER A 16 35.82 -4.57 6.01
N ALA A 17 35.19 -5.62 6.53
CA ALA A 17 33.79 -5.87 6.26
C ALA A 17 33.00 -4.77 6.99
N SER A 18 32.91 -3.59 6.38
CA SER A 18 31.92 -2.61 6.77
C SER A 18 30.57 -3.26 6.55
N THR A 19 29.89 -3.62 7.64
CA THR A 19 28.46 -3.87 7.58
C THR A 19 27.83 -2.55 7.18
N ALA A 20 27.62 -2.37 5.88
CA ALA A 20 26.80 -1.30 5.35
C ALA A 20 25.37 -1.58 5.80
N HIS A 21 25.06 -1.29 7.06
CA HIS A 21 23.70 -1.09 7.50
C HIS A 21 23.23 0.19 6.84
N ALA A 22 22.79 0.08 5.58
CA ALA A 22 21.88 1.05 5.02
C ALA A 22 20.68 1.07 5.97
N ARG A 23 20.64 2.06 6.87
CA ARG A 23 19.43 2.42 7.61
C ARG A 23 18.47 2.98 6.57
N LEU A 24 17.92 2.09 5.73
CA LEU A 24 16.86 2.41 4.81
C LEU A 24 15.71 2.86 5.71
N LYS A 25 15.50 4.17 5.82
CA LYS A 25 14.41 4.75 6.59
C LYS A 25 13.15 4.40 5.83
N ILE A 26 12.58 3.24 6.13
CA ILE A 26 11.27 2.86 5.64
C ILE A 26 10.29 3.89 6.22
N PRO A 27 9.52 4.60 5.38
CA PRO A 27 8.49 5.50 5.87
C PRO A 27 7.32 4.67 6.40
N PHE A 28 6.84 5.08 7.56
CA PHE A 28 5.65 4.54 8.19
C PHE A 28 4.76 5.72 8.57
N GLY A 29 3.48 5.65 8.24
CA GLY A 29 2.58 6.73 8.59
C GLY A 29 1.18 6.58 8.02
N GLU A 30 0.32 7.49 8.47
CA GLU A 30 -1.01 7.65 7.90
C GLU A 30 -0.93 8.39 6.57
N ARG A 31 -1.78 7.96 5.65
CA ARG A 31 -1.95 8.59 4.35
C ARG A 31 -3.43 8.73 4.05
N GLU A 32 -3.78 9.91 3.57
CA GLU A 32 -5.08 10.19 2.98
C GLU A 32 -5.04 9.76 1.50
N VAL A 33 -6.03 8.98 1.06
CA VAL A 33 -6.12 8.46 -0.31
C VAL A 33 -7.50 8.78 -0.88
N ILE A 34 -7.49 9.43 -2.04
CA ILE A 34 -8.70 9.74 -2.83
C ILE A 34 -8.66 8.92 -4.11
N GLU A 35 -9.70 8.14 -4.34
CA GLU A 35 -9.85 7.30 -5.53
C GLU A 35 -11.15 7.67 -6.25
N LYS A 36 -11.08 7.89 -7.57
CA LYS A 36 -12.29 8.11 -8.37
C LYS A 36 -13.11 6.82 -8.43
N VAL A 37 -14.38 6.88 -8.04
CA VAL A 37 -15.27 5.70 -7.96
C VAL A 37 -16.47 5.76 -8.89
N ALA A 38 -16.89 6.96 -9.33
CA ALA A 38 -17.91 7.13 -10.36
C ALA A 38 -17.69 8.41 -11.16
N ASP A 39 -17.96 8.33 -12.46
CA ASP A 39 -18.11 9.48 -13.34
C ASP A 39 -19.52 10.06 -13.16
N LEU A 40 -19.63 11.38 -12.97
CA LEU A 40 -20.90 12.10 -12.96
C LEU A 40 -21.13 12.75 -14.32
N PRO A 41 -22.39 12.99 -14.74
CA PRO A 41 -22.66 13.58 -16.04
C PRO A 41 -22.27 15.06 -16.07
N ASP A 42 -21.71 15.52 -17.18
CA ASP A 42 -21.28 16.92 -17.39
C ASP A 42 -22.47 17.90 -17.48
N THR A 43 -23.13 18.14 -16.35
CA THR A 43 -24.31 19.01 -16.22
C THR A 43 -23.99 20.22 -15.35
N GLU A 44 -24.80 21.27 -15.44
CA GLU A 44 -24.65 22.46 -14.59
C GLU A 44 -24.71 22.14 -13.09
N ALA A 45 -25.46 21.10 -12.70
CA ALA A 45 -25.55 20.64 -11.31
C ALA A 45 -24.20 20.16 -10.73
N TYR A 46 -23.28 19.72 -11.59
CA TYR A 46 -21.96 19.22 -11.20
C TYR A 46 -20.81 20.12 -11.70
N ALA A 47 -21.14 21.28 -12.28
CA ALA A 47 -20.15 22.24 -12.73
C ALA A 47 -19.61 23.08 -11.57
N LEU A 48 -18.29 23.24 -11.50
CA LEU A 48 -17.61 24.09 -10.51
C LEU A 48 -17.69 25.58 -10.83
N GLU A 49 -17.84 25.92 -12.11
CA GLU A 49 -17.89 27.28 -12.62
C GLU A 49 -19.07 27.44 -13.57
N GLU A 50 -19.70 28.62 -13.51
CA GLU A 50 -20.76 29.02 -14.43
C GLU A 50 -20.22 28.97 -15.87
N GLY A 51 -20.77 28.07 -16.70
CA GLY A 51 -20.29 27.83 -18.06
C GLY A 51 -19.49 26.54 -18.31
N GLY A 52 -19.39 25.63 -17.32
CA GLY A 52 -19.19 24.19 -17.58
C GLY A 52 -17.82 23.76 -18.14
N LYS A 53 -16.72 24.24 -17.57
CA LYS A 53 -15.36 23.83 -17.99
C LYS A 53 -14.70 22.81 -17.06
N LYS A 54 -15.19 22.69 -15.84
CA LYS A 54 -14.73 21.74 -14.82
C LYS A 54 -15.94 21.11 -14.15
N TYR A 55 -15.96 19.79 -14.12
CA TYR A 55 -17.02 18.99 -13.54
C TYR A 55 -16.49 18.17 -12.37
N ILE A 56 -17.33 17.99 -11.37
CA ILE A 56 -17.05 17.18 -10.20
C ILE A 56 -17.46 15.73 -10.50
N ASP A 57 -16.56 14.80 -10.19
CA ASP A 57 -16.80 13.36 -10.12
C ASP A 57 -16.90 12.89 -8.67
N LEU A 58 -17.37 11.65 -8.49
CA LEU A 58 -17.44 11.04 -7.18
C LEU A 58 -16.13 10.31 -6.85
N GLY A 59 -15.49 10.78 -5.78
CA GLY A 59 -14.33 10.16 -5.16
C GLY A 59 -14.70 9.40 -3.89
N ARG A 60 -13.91 8.37 -3.56
CA ARG A 60 -13.87 7.76 -2.24
C ARG A 60 -12.62 8.24 -1.54
N LEU A 61 -12.81 8.82 -0.36
CA LEU A 61 -11.74 9.16 0.55
C LEU A 61 -11.62 8.09 1.64
N HIS A 62 -10.41 7.59 1.86
CA HIS A 62 -10.11 6.74 3.01
C HIS A 62 -8.73 7.06 3.58
N HIS A 63 -8.56 6.73 4.86
CA HIS A 63 -7.27 6.84 5.53
C HIS A 63 -6.68 5.45 5.71
N GLU A 64 -5.42 5.30 5.35
CA GLU A 64 -4.68 4.05 5.52
C GLU A 64 -3.36 4.31 6.24
N TYR A 65 -3.00 3.38 7.12
CA TYR A 65 -1.66 3.30 7.66
C TYR A 65 -0.80 2.50 6.68
N ASN A 66 0.24 3.13 6.13
CA ASN A 66 1.02 2.59 5.03
C ASN A 66 2.50 2.39 5.42
N ILE A 67 3.10 1.29 4.96
CA ILE A 67 4.54 1.03 5.01
C ILE A 67 5.13 1.22 3.62
N ALA A 68 6.22 1.97 3.53
CA ALA A 68 7.00 2.13 2.29
C ALA A 68 6.20 2.72 1.12
N TRP A 69 5.11 3.44 1.39
CA TRP A 69 4.16 3.98 0.39
C TRP A 69 3.43 2.94 -0.48
N ILE A 70 3.70 1.64 -0.30
CA ILE A 70 3.19 0.54 -1.15
C ILE A 70 2.28 -0.43 -0.42
N MET A 71 2.34 -0.47 0.92
CA MET A 71 1.69 -1.51 1.70
C MET A 71 0.71 -0.89 2.71
N PRO A 72 -0.59 -0.86 2.39
CA PRO A 72 -1.61 -0.53 3.38
C PRO A 72 -1.71 -1.67 4.40
N LEU A 73 -1.39 -1.36 5.65
CA LEU A 73 -1.52 -2.31 6.77
C LEU A 73 -2.95 -2.39 7.27
N ASN A 74 -3.54 -1.21 7.43
CA ASN A 74 -4.87 -1.08 7.96
C ASN A 74 -5.51 0.22 7.49
N VAL A 75 -6.81 0.17 7.31
CA VAL A 75 -7.65 1.34 7.06
C VAL A 75 -7.99 1.94 8.43
N THR A 76 -7.56 3.17 8.69
CA THR A 76 -7.70 3.80 10.01
C THR A 76 -9.05 4.49 10.19
N GLN A 77 -9.68 4.93 9.10
CA GLN A 77 -11.00 5.57 9.11
C GLN A 77 -11.92 4.95 8.07
N ALA A 78 -13.22 4.94 8.36
CA ALA A 78 -14.21 4.46 7.40
C ALA A 78 -14.14 5.27 6.09
N PRO A 79 -14.26 4.63 4.93
CA PRO A 79 -14.30 5.33 3.65
C PRO A 79 -15.52 6.26 3.61
N LYS A 80 -15.35 7.46 3.04
CA LYS A 80 -16.43 8.42 2.76
C LYS A 80 -16.45 8.81 1.29
N LEU A 81 -17.62 9.21 0.79
CA LEU A 81 -17.76 9.75 -0.57
C LEU A 81 -17.54 11.25 -0.55
N VAL A 82 -16.79 11.76 -1.52
CA VAL A 82 -16.42 13.17 -1.67
C VAL A 82 -16.52 13.57 -3.14
N GLY A 83 -16.68 14.86 -3.42
CA GLY A 83 -16.51 15.39 -4.76
C GLY A 83 -15.03 15.50 -5.09
N MET A 84 -14.63 15.18 -6.32
CA MET A 84 -13.26 15.40 -6.81
C MET A 84 -13.27 15.91 -8.24
N VAL A 85 -12.23 16.63 -8.64
CA VAL A 85 -12.01 17.01 -10.05
C VAL A 85 -11.01 16.03 -10.67
N PRO A 86 -11.35 15.38 -11.79
CA PRO A 86 -10.40 14.53 -12.50
C PRO A 86 -9.11 15.26 -12.83
N GLY A 87 -7.98 14.71 -12.40
CA GLY A 87 -6.64 15.29 -12.65
C GLY A 87 -6.13 16.26 -11.57
N GLU A 88 -6.96 16.67 -10.61
CA GLU A 88 -6.51 17.45 -9.45
C GLU A 88 -6.19 16.52 -8.27
N ALA A 89 -4.91 16.29 -8.02
CA ALA A 89 -4.47 15.40 -6.95
C ALA A 89 -4.63 16.07 -5.56
N ASN A 90 -5.06 15.30 -4.57
CA ASN A 90 -5.19 15.71 -3.16
C ASN A 90 -6.15 16.89 -2.92
N THR A 91 -7.13 17.10 -3.81
CA THR A 91 -8.19 18.09 -3.61
C THR A 91 -9.53 17.37 -3.67
N TYR A 92 -10.39 17.65 -2.69
CA TYR A 92 -11.73 17.11 -2.63
C TYR A 92 -12.69 18.12 -2.02
N TYR A 93 -13.97 17.92 -2.30
CA TYR A 93 -15.07 18.67 -1.74
C TYR A 93 -15.85 17.75 -0.82
N ASP A 94 -15.99 18.15 0.44
CA ASP A 94 -16.85 17.43 1.37
C ASP A 94 -18.30 17.53 0.92
N LEU A 95 -18.96 16.39 0.86
CA LEU A 95 -20.38 16.27 0.54
C LEU A 95 -21.13 15.92 1.82
N SER A 96 -22.29 16.55 2.04
CA SER A 96 -23.19 16.13 3.11
C SER A 96 -23.83 14.77 2.78
N ASP A 97 -24.36 14.08 3.80
CA ASP A 97 -25.05 12.82 3.59
C ASP A 97 -26.28 12.97 2.68
N GLU A 98 -26.96 14.11 2.74
CA GLU A 98 -28.07 14.45 1.86
C GLU A 98 -27.60 14.55 0.41
N GLN A 99 -26.54 15.33 0.15
CA GLN A 99 -25.98 15.50 -1.19
C GLN A 99 -25.51 14.16 -1.77
N VAL A 100 -24.84 13.34 -0.96
CA VAL A 100 -24.40 11.99 -1.38
C VAL A 100 -25.61 11.14 -1.76
N ASN A 101 -26.66 11.13 -0.95
CA ASN A 101 -27.85 10.32 -1.23
C ASN A 101 -28.61 10.80 -2.48
N GLU A 102 -28.68 12.11 -2.71
CA GLU A 102 -29.25 12.69 -3.94
C GLU A 102 -28.45 12.27 -5.17
N ILE A 103 -27.12 12.45 -5.17
CA ILE A 103 -26.25 12.06 -6.28
C ILE A 103 -26.39 10.56 -6.59
N ILE A 104 -26.39 9.72 -5.57
CA ILE A 104 -26.53 8.26 -5.72
C ILE A 104 -27.87 7.90 -6.34
N LYS A 105 -28.95 8.54 -5.90
CA LYS A 105 -30.30 8.30 -6.42
C LYS A 105 -30.43 8.77 -7.87
N ASP A 106 -29.98 9.99 -8.16
CA ASP A 106 -30.14 10.61 -9.48
C ASP A 106 -29.33 9.90 -10.55
N ASN A 107 -28.17 9.34 -10.18
CA ASN A 107 -27.29 8.61 -11.09
C ASN A 107 -27.44 7.08 -11.00
N ASN A 108 -28.41 6.58 -10.22
CA ASN A 108 -28.67 5.16 -10.00
C ASN A 108 -27.41 4.36 -9.60
N LEU A 109 -26.64 4.93 -8.67
CA LEU A 109 -25.39 4.35 -8.17
C LEU A 109 -25.64 3.46 -6.94
N ASP A 110 -24.67 2.60 -6.64
CA ASP A 110 -24.70 1.74 -5.46
C ASP A 110 -23.72 2.26 -4.40
N LYS A 111 -24.26 2.81 -3.30
CA LYS A 111 -23.47 3.38 -2.20
C LYS A 111 -22.47 2.39 -1.61
N GLU A 112 -22.89 1.15 -1.38
CA GLU A 112 -22.06 0.15 -0.73
C GLU A 112 -20.89 -0.24 -1.63
N LYS A 113 -21.16 -0.39 -2.93
CA LYS A 113 -20.13 -0.67 -3.93
C LYS A 113 -19.11 0.47 -4.02
N LEU A 114 -19.57 1.73 -4.03
CA LEU A 114 -18.69 2.90 -4.10
C LEU A 114 -17.79 3.03 -2.86
N LEU A 115 -18.35 2.79 -1.67
CA LEU A 115 -17.60 2.78 -0.41
C LEU A 115 -16.69 1.54 -0.25
N SER A 116 -16.85 0.52 -1.10
CA SER A 116 -16.14 -0.74 -0.93
C SER A 116 -14.66 -0.65 -1.32
N LEU A 117 -13.78 -0.69 -0.32
CA LEU A 117 -12.33 -0.75 -0.55
C LEU A 117 -11.91 -2.05 -1.24
N GLY A 118 -10.90 -1.94 -2.10
CA GLY A 118 -10.32 -3.08 -2.80
C GLY A 118 -9.74 -4.14 -1.85
N PHE A 119 -9.65 -5.38 -2.33
CA PHE A 119 -9.15 -6.51 -1.55
C PHE A 119 -7.77 -6.25 -0.94
N TYR A 120 -6.84 -5.70 -1.73
CA TYR A 120 -5.48 -5.40 -1.27
C TYR A 120 -5.45 -4.31 -0.19
N THR A 121 -6.25 -3.26 -0.31
CA THR A 121 -6.34 -2.20 0.72
C THR A 121 -6.90 -2.75 2.05
N ARG A 122 -7.85 -3.68 1.99
CA ARG A 122 -8.48 -4.28 3.18
C ARG A 122 -7.63 -5.35 3.86
N TYR A 123 -6.92 -6.17 3.07
CA TYR A 123 -6.29 -7.39 3.57
C TYR A 123 -4.82 -7.54 3.20
N GLY A 124 -4.28 -6.71 2.31
CA GLY A 124 -2.93 -6.86 1.75
C GLY A 124 -1.85 -6.96 2.82
N GLY A 125 -1.78 -5.99 3.74
CA GLY A 125 -0.82 -6.02 4.84
C GLY A 125 -0.98 -7.24 5.76
N LYS A 126 -2.22 -7.66 6.05
CA LYS A 126 -2.50 -8.85 6.88
C LYS A 126 -2.05 -10.14 6.22
N ILE A 127 -2.28 -10.29 4.91
CA ILE A 127 -1.85 -11.46 4.14
C ILE A 127 -0.34 -11.54 4.10
N VAL A 128 0.34 -10.43 3.81
CA VAL A 128 1.81 -10.38 3.79
C VAL A 128 2.39 -10.73 5.16
N ALA A 129 1.83 -10.15 6.23
CA ALA A 129 2.25 -10.48 7.60
C ALA A 129 2.04 -11.98 7.91
N GLY A 130 0.90 -12.55 7.53
CA GLY A 130 0.62 -13.98 7.69
C GLY A 130 1.63 -14.88 6.95
N LEU A 131 1.97 -14.54 5.70
CA LEU A 131 2.98 -15.26 4.92
C LEU A 131 4.36 -15.20 5.58
N LEU A 132 4.77 -14.04 6.09
CA LEU A 132 6.03 -13.89 6.81
C LEU A 132 6.07 -14.77 8.07
N VAL A 133 4.98 -14.80 8.84
CA VAL A 133 4.87 -15.67 10.03
C VAL A 133 4.98 -17.14 9.65
N LEU A 134 4.29 -17.58 8.59
CA LEU A 134 4.37 -18.96 8.11
C LEU A 134 5.80 -19.35 7.68
N LEU A 135 6.52 -18.46 6.99
CA LEU A 135 7.91 -18.69 6.60
C LEU A 135 8.85 -18.83 7.80
N ILE A 136 8.65 -18.01 8.84
CA ILE A 136 9.43 -18.11 10.08
C ILE A 136 9.19 -19.47 10.74
N ILE A 137 7.93 -19.89 10.88
CA ILE A 137 7.58 -21.19 11.46
C ILE A 137 8.20 -22.33 10.64
N TYR A 138 8.09 -22.27 9.31
CA TYR A 138 8.68 -23.26 8.42
C TYR A 138 10.20 -23.33 8.54
N GLY A 139 10.89 -22.20 8.67
CA GLY A 139 12.33 -22.15 8.87
C GLY A 139 12.80 -22.70 10.22
N LEU A 140 11.94 -22.61 11.25
CA LEU A 140 12.22 -23.15 12.59
C LEU A 140 11.90 -24.64 12.73
N LEU A 141 11.20 -25.26 11.75
CA LEU A 141 10.88 -26.68 11.79
C LEU A 141 12.16 -27.52 11.67
N PRO A 142 12.48 -28.37 12.65
CA PRO A 142 13.69 -29.18 12.61
C PRO A 142 13.60 -30.18 11.45
N SER A 143 14.62 -30.15 10.58
CA SER A 143 14.75 -31.12 9.50
C SER A 143 14.82 -32.53 10.08
N ARG A 144 13.92 -33.42 9.64
CA ARG A 144 14.00 -34.84 9.98
C ARG A 144 15.25 -35.42 9.30
N LYS A 145 16.38 -35.43 10.01
CA LYS A 145 17.55 -36.20 9.59
C LYS A 145 17.16 -37.68 9.53
N LYS A 146 17.29 -38.29 8.35
CA LYS A 146 17.20 -39.74 8.21
C LYS A 146 18.34 -40.35 9.01
N THR A 147 18.00 -41.18 9.99
CA THR A 147 18.96 -42.01 10.69
C THR A 147 19.52 -43.00 9.67
N VAL A 148 20.76 -42.78 9.22
CA VAL A 148 21.46 -43.77 8.40
C VAL A 148 21.93 -44.85 9.36
N THR A 149 21.21 -45.97 9.40
CA THR A 149 21.66 -47.17 10.10
C THR A 149 22.89 -47.67 9.36
N ALA A 150 24.06 -47.60 10.00
CA ALA A 150 25.25 -48.24 9.46
C ALA A 150 25.05 -49.75 9.54
N GLU A 151 24.87 -50.41 8.40
CA GLU A 151 24.98 -51.87 8.32
C GLU A 151 26.44 -52.24 8.60
N THR A 152 26.69 -52.84 9.76
CA THR A 152 27.98 -53.45 10.08
C THR A 152 28.11 -54.74 9.27
N VAL A 153 29.07 -54.76 8.35
CA VAL A 153 29.52 -55.92 7.57
C VAL A 153 30.35 -56.85 8.46
#